data_AF-A0A819BM44-F1
#
_entry.id   AF-A0A819BM44-F1
#
_cell.length_a   1.000
_cell.length_b   1.000
_cell.length_c   1.000
_cell.angle_alpha   90.00
_cell.angle_beta   90.00
_cell.angle_gamma   90.00
#
_symmetry.space_group_name_H-M   'P 1'
#
loop_
_entity.id
_entity.type
_entity.pdbx_description
1 polymer ?
#
loop_
_entity_poly.entity_id
_entity_poly.type
_entity_poly.pdbx_seq_one_letter_code
_entity_poly.pdbx_strand_id
1 'polypeptide(L)'
;MTTNTKTSIDHSTSLPRNRLLFVYNADSGFLNMLKDWTHKIVRPSTYDCRLCALTYGNTGMYKKWHTFISDLSFDTIFLHRDEFRKEYPSLKDTPLPCIFVEQKHDKCMKVILNAETINKQQTLDQLISICTQSIENSIEH
;
A
#
# COMPACT_ATOMS: atom_id res chain seq x y z
N MET A 1 48.24 -28.30 -12.24
CA MET A 1 46.87 -28.41 -12.78
C MET A 1 46.00 -29.07 -11.75
N THR A 2 45.25 -28.30 -10.97
CA THR A 2 44.11 -28.77 -10.18
C THR A 2 43.16 -27.59 -10.06
N THR A 3 42.08 -27.66 -10.84
CA THR A 3 40.98 -26.71 -10.85
C THR A 3 40.11 -26.93 -9.61
N ASN A 4 39.89 -25.90 -8.81
CA ASN A 4 38.89 -25.94 -7.74
C ASN A 4 37.60 -25.28 -8.22
N THR A 5 36.55 -26.09 -8.24
CA THR A 5 35.20 -25.80 -8.72
C THR A 5 34.38 -25.07 -7.65
N LYS A 6 33.88 -23.88 -8.04
CA LYS A 6 32.50 -23.41 -7.92
C LYS A 6 31.75 -23.78 -6.62
N THR A 7 31.71 -22.84 -5.67
CA THR A 7 30.57 -22.73 -4.75
C THR A 7 29.64 -21.64 -5.28
N SER A 8 28.64 -22.04 -6.05
CA SER A 8 27.48 -21.19 -6.35
C SER A 8 26.62 -21.15 -5.11
N ILE A 9 26.64 -20.02 -4.42
CA ILE A 9 25.68 -19.69 -3.38
C ILE A 9 24.42 -19.20 -4.12
N ASP A 10 23.45 -20.09 -4.32
CA ASP A 10 22.10 -19.71 -4.72
C ASP A 10 21.38 -19.26 -3.44
N HIS A 11 21.09 -17.96 -3.32
CA HIS A 11 20.29 -17.38 -2.25
C HIS A 11 18.92 -16.98 -2.80
N SER A 12 18.20 -17.96 -3.34
CA SER A 12 16.78 -17.84 -3.64
C SER A 12 15.94 -18.30 -2.44
N THR A 13 16.10 -17.63 -1.29
CA THR A 13 15.18 -17.73 -0.15
C THR A 13 14.86 -16.30 0.28
N SER A 14 13.70 -15.79 -0.14
CA SER A 14 13.20 -14.51 0.37
C SER A 14 13.06 -14.65 1.89
N LEU A 15 13.94 -13.99 2.64
CA LEU A 15 13.78 -13.84 4.08
C LEU A 15 12.36 -13.32 4.34
N PRO A 16 11.63 -13.82 5.37
CA PRO A 16 10.30 -13.29 5.67
C PRO A 16 10.44 -11.80 5.93
N ARG A 17 9.80 -10.97 5.10
CA ARG A 17 9.83 -9.51 5.22
C ARG A 17 8.63 -9.05 6.02
N ASN A 18 8.80 -7.94 6.74
CA ASN A 18 7.66 -7.20 7.25
C ASN A 18 6.80 -6.77 6.07
N ARG A 19 5.49 -6.70 6.27
CA ARG A 19 4.55 -6.39 5.21
C ARG A 19 3.84 -5.07 5.47
N LEU A 20 3.67 -4.28 4.42
CA LEU A 20 2.83 -3.07 4.43
C LEU A 20 1.55 -3.34 3.66
N LEU A 21 0.42 -3.05 4.30
CA LEU A 21 -0.90 -3.17 3.69
C LEU A 21 -1.50 -1.79 3.50
N PHE A 22 -1.65 -1.38 2.26
CA PHE A 22 -2.29 -0.12 1.87
C PHE A 22 -3.75 -0.41 1.52
N VAL A 23 -4.67 0.12 2.32
CA VAL A 23 -6.11 -0.07 2.14
C VAL A 23 -6.74 1.23 1.62
N TYR A 24 -7.24 1.15 0.39
CA TYR A 24 -7.96 2.24 -0.27
C TYR A 24 -9.41 2.30 0.19
N ASN A 25 -9.95 3.51 0.35
CA ASN A 25 -11.39 3.71 0.59
C ASN A 25 -12.19 3.75 -0.73
N ALA A 26 -12.02 2.73 -1.55
CA ALA A 26 -12.74 2.51 -2.80
C ALA A 26 -13.03 1.01 -2.93
N ASP A 27 -14.05 0.62 -3.69
CA ASP A 27 -14.34 -0.80 -3.96
C ASP A 27 -13.68 -1.25 -5.28
N SER A 28 -13.16 -2.48 -5.29
CA SER A 28 -12.35 -3.07 -6.39
C SER A 28 -13.03 -3.04 -7.77
N GLY A 29 -14.36 -3.25 -7.81
CA GLY A 29 -15.14 -3.26 -9.05
C GLY A 29 -15.26 -1.89 -9.75
N PHE A 30 -15.06 -0.78 -9.02
CA PHE A 30 -15.31 0.56 -9.56
C PHE A 30 -14.13 1.16 -10.33
N LEU A 31 -12.88 0.74 -10.06
CA LEU A 31 -11.73 1.16 -10.88
C LEU A 31 -11.77 0.56 -12.29
N ASN A 32 -12.25 -0.68 -12.42
CA ASN A 32 -12.50 -1.27 -13.74
C ASN A 32 -13.64 -0.54 -14.46
N MET A 33 -14.69 -0.16 -13.75
CA MET A 33 -15.78 0.63 -14.34
C MET A 33 -15.32 2.04 -14.77
N LEU A 34 -14.39 2.67 -14.05
CA LEU A 34 -13.86 3.98 -14.44
C LEU A 34 -13.08 3.95 -15.77
N LYS A 35 -12.43 2.83 -16.10
CA LYS A 35 -11.73 2.65 -17.39
C LYS A 35 -12.70 2.62 -18.59
N ASP A 36 -13.90 2.09 -18.40
CA ASP A 36 -14.93 2.01 -19.45
C ASP A 36 -15.77 3.30 -19.58
N TRP A 37 -15.58 4.28 -18.69
CA TRP A 37 -16.43 5.48 -18.59
C TRP A 37 -15.71 6.75 -19.05
N THR A 38 -15.04 6.67 -20.20
CA THR A 38 -14.36 7.81 -20.84
C THR A 38 -15.28 8.95 -21.31
N HIS A 39 -16.62 8.81 -21.20
CA HIS A 39 -17.59 9.82 -21.68
C HIS A 39 -18.69 10.25 -20.70
N LYS A 40 -18.70 9.84 -19.43
CA LYS A 40 -19.67 10.37 -18.45
C LYS A 40 -18.95 10.90 -17.23
N ILE A 41 -18.74 12.22 -17.27
CA ILE A 41 -18.40 13.06 -16.12
C ILE A 41 -19.56 12.95 -15.13
N VAL A 42 -19.51 11.90 -14.34
CA VAL A 42 -20.03 11.90 -12.99
C VAL A 42 -18.84 11.43 -12.19
N ARG A 43 -18.08 12.37 -11.63
CA ARG A 43 -17.28 12.07 -10.44
C ARG A 43 -18.27 11.40 -9.51
N PRO A 44 -18.17 10.11 -9.19
CA PRO A 44 -19.00 9.57 -8.15
C PRO A 44 -18.57 10.36 -6.92
N SER A 45 -19.43 11.28 -6.46
CA SER A 45 -19.32 11.99 -5.18
C SER A 45 -19.28 11.01 -4.00
N THR A 46 -19.29 9.72 -4.29
CA THR A 46 -19.36 8.62 -3.36
C THR A 46 -18.01 8.19 -2.82
N TYR A 47 -16.84 8.59 -3.35
CA TYR A 47 -15.55 8.18 -2.75
C TYR A 47 -14.45 9.25 -2.76
N ASP A 48 -14.43 10.09 -1.72
CA ASP A 48 -13.27 10.91 -1.33
C ASP A 48 -12.15 10.04 -0.74
N CYS A 49 -11.57 9.16 -1.56
CA CYS A 49 -10.37 8.42 -1.19
C CYS A 49 -9.13 9.29 -1.44
N ARG A 50 -8.65 10.01 -0.41
CA ARG A 50 -7.46 10.86 -0.54
C ARG A 50 -6.22 10.07 -0.97
N LEU A 51 -6.04 8.86 -0.42
CA LEU A 51 -4.94 7.97 -0.80
C LEU A 51 -4.97 7.68 -2.31
N CYS A 52 -6.13 7.31 -2.85
CA CYS A 52 -6.32 7.04 -4.27
C CYS A 52 -6.01 8.28 -5.13
N ALA A 53 -6.54 9.44 -4.75
CA ALA A 53 -6.39 10.69 -5.48
C ALA A 53 -4.93 11.18 -5.53
N LEU A 54 -4.12 10.85 -4.52
CA LEU A 54 -2.71 11.23 -4.48
C LEU A 54 -1.80 10.23 -5.18
N THR A 55 -2.22 8.97 -5.35
CA THR A 55 -1.35 7.91 -5.88
C THR A 55 -1.69 7.46 -7.30
N TYR A 56 -2.88 7.81 -7.83
CA TYR A 56 -3.34 7.47 -9.17
C TYR A 56 -3.76 8.69 -10.00
N GLY A 57 -3.55 8.60 -11.31
CA GLY A 57 -4.12 9.49 -12.33
C GLY A 57 -4.81 8.70 -13.45
N ASN A 58 -5.17 9.40 -14.53
CA ASN A 58 -5.90 8.81 -15.67
C ASN A 58 -5.22 7.59 -16.31
N THR A 59 -3.90 7.50 -16.23
CA THR A 59 -3.10 6.42 -16.85
C THR A 59 -2.65 5.36 -15.85
N GLY A 60 -3.09 5.44 -14.58
CA GLY A 60 -2.73 4.49 -13.53
C GLY A 60 -1.92 5.13 -12.39
N MET A 61 -1.17 4.30 -11.68
CA MET A 61 -0.37 4.70 -10.53
C MET A 61 0.75 5.66 -10.95
N TYR A 62 0.96 6.74 -10.19
CA TYR A 62 2.03 7.68 -10.48
C TYR A 62 3.41 7.02 -10.32
N LYS A 63 4.30 7.23 -11.29
CA LYS A 63 5.66 6.66 -11.28
C LYS A 63 6.41 6.94 -9.98
N LYS A 64 6.30 8.17 -9.46
CA LYS A 64 6.94 8.58 -8.21
C LYS A 64 6.47 7.75 -7.00
N TRP A 65 5.17 7.46 -6.92
CA TRP A 65 4.62 6.58 -5.88
C TRP A 65 5.09 5.14 -6.05
N HIS A 66 5.07 4.63 -7.29
CA HIS A 66 5.57 3.28 -7.58
C HIS A 66 7.05 3.12 -7.20
N THR A 67 7.91 4.09 -7.54
CA THR A 67 9.33 4.10 -7.14
C THR A 67 9.47 4.07 -5.63
N PHE A 68 8.77 4.96 -4.91
CA PHE A 68 8.78 4.97 -3.45
C PHE A 68 8.44 3.59 -2.86
N ILE A 69 7.37 2.94 -3.33
CA ILE A 69 6.96 1.62 -2.84
C ILE A 69 7.99 0.53 -3.17
N SER A 70 8.58 0.59 -4.36
CA SER A 70 9.58 -0.40 -4.81
C SER A 70 10.90 -0.31 -4.04
N ASP A 71 11.20 0.87 -3.51
CA ASP A 71 12.40 1.12 -2.69
C ASP A 71 12.21 0.70 -1.22
N LEU A 72 10.98 0.39 -0.79
CA LEU A 72 10.72 -0.11 0.57
C LEU A 72 11.26 -1.53 0.75
N SER A 73 11.89 -1.78 1.89
CA SER A 73 12.33 -3.13 2.29
C SER A 73 11.19 -4.03 2.80
N PHE A 74 9.94 -3.71 2.44
CA PHE A 74 8.72 -4.38 2.89
C PHE A 74 8.01 -5.06 1.73
N ASP A 75 7.41 -6.22 1.99
CA ASP A 75 6.44 -6.77 1.05
C ASP A 75 5.20 -5.86 1.08
N THR A 76 4.77 -5.36 -0.07
CA THR A 76 3.67 -4.41 -0.13
C THR A 76 2.42 -5.04 -0.75
N ILE A 77 1.29 -4.91 -0.06
CA ILE A 77 -0.04 -5.34 -0.52
C ILE A 77 -0.95 -4.12 -0.63
N PHE A 78 -1.75 -4.11 -1.68
CA PHE A 78 -2.78 -3.09 -1.93
C PHE A 78 -4.15 -3.77 -1.94
N LEU A 79 -5.07 -3.29 -1.10
CA LEU A 79 -6.45 -3.76 -1.08
C LEU A 79 -7.43 -2.60 -1.22
N HIS A 80 -8.54 -2.87 -1.86
CA HIS A 80 -9.74 -2.05 -1.80
C HIS A 80 -10.53 -2.33 -0.52
N ARG A 81 -11.48 -1.45 -0.21
CA ARG A 81 -12.29 -1.55 1.01
C ARG A 81 -13.06 -2.87 1.08
N ASP A 82 -13.68 -3.28 -0.01
CA ASP A 82 -14.43 -4.52 -0.10
C ASP A 82 -13.53 -5.76 0.08
N GLU A 83 -12.36 -5.75 -0.56
CA GLU A 83 -11.34 -6.80 -0.42
C GLU A 83 -10.83 -6.87 1.03
N PHE A 84 -10.46 -5.73 1.62
CA PHE A 84 -10.00 -5.63 3.00
C PHE A 84 -11.05 -6.13 4.00
N ARG A 85 -12.32 -5.73 3.85
CA ARG A 85 -13.40 -6.19 4.75
C ARG A 85 -13.66 -7.68 4.63
N LYS A 86 -13.41 -8.27 3.45
CA LYS A 86 -13.54 -9.70 3.21
C LYS A 86 -12.37 -10.49 3.82
N GLU A 87 -11.15 -10.01 3.64
CA GLU A 87 -9.93 -10.67 4.13
C GLU A 87 -9.70 -10.47 5.63
N TYR A 88 -10.08 -9.31 6.17
CA TYR A 88 -9.88 -8.91 7.57
C TYR A 88 -11.21 -8.52 8.24
N PRO A 89 -12.16 -9.47 8.41
CA PRO A 89 -13.49 -9.17 8.93
C PRO A 89 -13.49 -8.61 10.37
N SER A 90 -12.46 -8.92 11.17
CA SER A 90 -12.28 -8.35 12.51
C SER A 90 -11.89 -6.87 12.51
N LEU A 91 -11.37 -6.35 11.39
CA LEU A 91 -10.93 -4.96 11.23
C LEU A 91 -11.86 -4.15 10.33
N LYS A 92 -13.01 -4.70 9.92
CA LYS A 92 -13.93 -4.13 8.93
C LYS A 92 -14.42 -2.70 9.23
N ASP A 93 -14.46 -2.34 10.51
CA ASP A 93 -14.94 -1.06 11.03
C ASP A 93 -13.81 -0.01 11.15
N THR A 94 -12.57 -0.38 10.75
CA THR A 94 -11.45 0.56 10.69
C THR A 94 -11.77 1.68 9.69
N PRO A 95 -11.65 2.96 10.08
CA PRO A 95 -11.80 4.07 9.14
C PRO A 95 -10.76 4.00 8.02
N LEU A 96 -11.22 4.16 6.77
CA LEU A 96 -10.39 4.09 5.57
C LEU A 96 -10.30 5.46 4.88
N PRO A 97 -9.22 5.76 4.13
CA PRO A 97 -8.08 4.89 3.81
C PRO A 97 -7.16 4.63 5.03
N CYS A 98 -6.38 3.55 5.00
CA CYS A 98 -5.51 3.18 6.12
C CYS A 98 -4.28 2.43 5.63
N ILE A 99 -3.15 2.56 6.34
CA ILE A 99 -1.93 1.79 6.08
C ILE A 99 -1.57 1.03 7.35
N PHE A 100 -1.36 -0.27 7.20
CA PHE A 100 -0.95 -1.15 8.27
C PHE A 100 0.45 -1.67 8.03
N VAL A 101 1.13 -2.01 9.12
CA VAL A 101 2.31 -2.85 9.12
C VAL A 101 1.96 -4.18 9.78
N GLU A 102 2.41 -5.26 9.17
CA GLU A 102 2.41 -6.60 9.74
C GLU A 102 3.88 -6.99 9.97
N GLN A 103 4.26 -7.08 11.25
CA GLN A 103 5.60 -7.51 11.62
C GLN A 103 5.72 -9.03 11.56
N LYS A 104 6.89 -9.51 11.11
CA LYS A 104 7.22 -10.92 10.93
C LYS A 104 7.02 -11.78 12.18
N HIS A 105 7.38 -11.26 13.36
CA HIS A 105 7.47 -12.06 14.58
C HIS A 105 6.12 -12.28 15.26
N ASP A 106 5.22 -11.31 15.10
CA ASP A 106 4.06 -11.22 15.99
C ASP A 106 2.76 -11.53 15.24
N LYS A 107 2.80 -11.50 13.89
CA LYS A 107 1.62 -11.47 13.00
C LYS A 107 0.58 -10.42 13.42
N CYS A 108 0.99 -9.46 14.23
CA CYS A 108 0.15 -8.38 14.69
C CYS A 108 0.10 -7.33 13.59
N MET A 109 -1.10 -7.07 13.11
CA MET A 109 -1.36 -5.97 12.20
C MET A 109 -1.56 -4.69 13.02
N LYS A 110 -0.71 -3.69 12.79
CA LYS A 110 -0.76 -2.39 13.47
C LYS A 110 -1.03 -1.30 12.46
N VAL A 111 -1.97 -0.41 12.78
CA VAL A 111 -2.18 0.82 11.99
C VAL A 111 -0.97 1.72 12.18
N ILE A 112 -0.30 2.09 11.09
CA ILE A 112 0.78 3.08 11.08
C ILE A 112 0.29 4.43 10.56
N LEU A 113 -0.72 4.43 9.67
CA LEU A 113 -1.38 5.64 9.20
C LEU A 113 -2.88 5.41 9.07
N ASN A 114 -3.65 6.23 9.79
CA ASN A 114 -5.11 6.18 9.76
C ASN A 114 -5.70 7.15 8.72
N ALA A 115 -7.02 7.05 8.53
CA ALA A 115 -7.75 7.89 7.59
C ALA A 115 -7.60 9.39 7.86
N GLU A 116 -7.61 9.80 9.13
CA GLU A 116 -7.49 11.20 9.50
C GLU A 116 -6.14 11.79 9.04
N THR A 117 -5.03 11.12 9.34
CA THR A 117 -3.69 11.56 8.95
C THR A 117 -3.53 11.56 7.43
N ILE A 118 -4.03 10.53 6.73
CA ILE A 118 -3.94 10.45 5.27
C ILE A 118 -4.77 11.55 4.60
N ASN A 119 -5.99 11.81 5.09
CA ASN A 119 -6.88 12.80 4.50
C ASN A 119 -6.39 14.26 4.65
N LYS A 120 -5.49 14.52 5.61
CA LYS A 120 -4.81 15.82 5.77
C LYS A 120 -3.75 16.11 4.69
N GLN A 121 -3.25 15.09 4.00
CA GLN A 121 -2.19 15.26 3.00
C GLN A 121 -2.75 15.88 1.72
N GLN A 122 -2.09 16.89 1.18
CA GLN A 122 -2.52 17.62 -0.01
C GLN A 122 -1.74 17.24 -1.27
N THR A 123 -0.50 16.75 -1.10
CA THR A 123 0.37 16.37 -2.21
C THR A 123 0.93 14.97 -2.04
N LEU A 124 1.35 14.36 -3.14
CA LEU A 124 2.03 13.06 -3.13
C LEU A 124 3.32 13.11 -2.29
N ASP A 125 4.06 14.21 -2.34
CA ASP A 125 5.27 14.42 -1.55
C ASP A 125 5.01 14.38 -0.04
N GLN A 126 3.95 15.05 0.41
CA GLN A 126 3.54 15.02 1.82
C GLN A 126 3.13 13.61 2.25
N LEU A 127 2.39 12.89 1.39
CA LEU A 127 2.03 11.50 1.64
C LEU A 127 3.26 10.58 1.74
N ILE A 128 4.23 10.71 0.83
CA ILE A 128 5.48 9.94 0.90
C ILE A 128 6.22 10.24 2.20
N SER A 129 6.38 11.53 2.54
CA SER A 129 7.09 11.94 3.76
C SER A 129 6.47 11.36 5.03
N ILE A 130 5.14 11.41 5.17
CA ILE A 130 4.48 10.87 6.37
C ILE A 130 4.50 9.34 6.41
N CYS A 131 4.46 8.67 5.24
CA CYS A 131 4.64 7.23 5.14
C CYS A 131 6.02 6.81 5.62
N THR A 132 7.09 7.44 5.12
CA THR A 132 8.47 7.15 5.52
C THR A 132 8.63 7.26 7.04
N GLN A 133 8.21 8.40 7.62
CA GLN A 133 8.31 8.62 9.06
C GLN A 133 7.53 7.57 9.87
N SER A 134 6.33 7.20 9.42
CA SER A 134 5.49 6.23 10.14
C SER A 134 6.03 4.81 10.04
N ILE A 135 6.64 4.46 8.91
CA ILE A 135 7.30 3.17 8.70
C ILE A 135 8.52 3.05 9.59
N GLU A 136 9.40 4.07 9.61
CA GLU A 136 10.60 4.08 10.47
C GLU A 136 10.24 3.89 11.96
N ASN A 137 9.27 4.66 12.46
CA ASN A 137 8.77 4.55 13.84
C ASN A 137 8.21 3.15 14.18
N SER A 138 7.77 2.39 13.16
CA SER A 138 7.20 1.06 13.34
C SER A 138 8.23 -0.08 13.35
N ILE A 139 9.49 0.22 12.99
CA ILE A 139 10.62 -0.72 13.00
C ILE A 139 11.45 -0.58 14.28
N GLU A 140 11.49 0.62 14.88
CA GLU A 140 12.29 0.89 16.09
C GLU A 140 11.72 0.29 17.39
N HIS A 141 10.60 -0.45 17.32
CA HIS A 141 9.92 -1.09 18.44
C HIS A 141 9.64 -2.56 18.14
#